data_AF-A0A0N5A2S9-F1
#
_entry.id   AF-A0A0N5A2S9-F1
#
_cell.length_a   1.000
_cell.length_b   1.000
_cell.length_c   1.000
_cell.angle_alpha   90.00
_cell.angle_beta   90.00
_cell.angle_gamma   90.00
#
_symmetry.space_group_name_H-M   'P 1'
#
loop_
_entity.id
_entity.type
_entity.pdbx_description
1 polymer ?
#
loop_
_entity_poly.entity_id
_entity_poly.type
_entity_poly.pdbx_seq_one_letter_code
_entity_poly.pdbx_strand_id
1 'polypeptide(L)'
;MMVLVQKCTTLGFSLHDGKSKKEEELNDIQKREAIKEVPPFSYYLSYMFSYQTVMVGPLCFYTDYKKYIDGDHLKIDNDPSKLPNPKKAAFEKLLSSVFFMTLIIIFGKYTPEIIATKEYLELPWYKWCGWWFFVILMQRIQYYYVWVFADGVANVSGFGFNGYDENGNEKWNLVSNVYPLKLEMAQTFKETLDCWNVATMFWLRRVAYDRVPKNMRTLTTYMLSAVWHGFFLGYYLTFATGALFTLAGRYARRSLRWRFVNDKKKKLIYDIVTFITTKIALAYATLPFVTMHLNPGWFCYKRVYFCIHIIALFLVVGLPKILPAEKKKIEEKEDKKKN
;
A
#
# COMPACT_ATOMS: atom_id res chain seq x y z
N MET A 1 -11.19 15.41 -3.51
CA MET A 1 -10.68 16.23 -2.39
C MET A 1 -9.46 15.62 -1.68
N MET A 2 -9.48 14.36 -1.27
CA MET A 2 -8.34 13.75 -0.53
C MET A 2 -7.02 13.71 -1.32
N VAL A 3 -7.06 13.38 -2.61
CA VAL A 3 -5.87 13.36 -3.48
C VAL A 3 -5.28 14.76 -3.70
N LEU A 4 -6.12 15.80 -3.74
CA LEU A 4 -5.64 17.19 -3.82
C LEU A 4 -4.82 17.56 -2.58
N VAL A 5 -5.24 17.14 -1.38
CA VAL A 5 -4.44 17.33 -0.16
C VAL A 5 -3.08 16.64 -0.28
N GLN A 6 -3.04 15.43 -0.85
CA GLN A 6 -1.79 14.72 -1.10
C GLN A 6 -0.89 15.48 -2.09
N LYS A 7 -1.44 15.97 -3.21
CA LYS A 7 -0.72 16.78 -4.19
C LYS A 7 -0.17 18.07 -3.56
N CYS A 8 -1.02 18.82 -2.86
CA CYS A 8 -0.65 20.06 -2.16
C CYS A 8 0.52 19.83 -1.21
N THR A 9 0.35 18.88 -0.29
CA THR A 9 1.33 18.64 0.77
C THR A 9 2.63 18.07 0.21
N THR A 10 2.56 17.15 -0.76
CA THR A 10 3.75 16.61 -1.43
C THR A 10 4.52 17.72 -2.12
N LEU A 11 3.86 18.58 -2.89
CA LEU A 11 4.49 19.72 -3.57
C LEU A 11 5.13 20.69 -2.57
N GLY A 12 4.41 21.08 -1.51
CA GLY A 12 4.95 21.98 -0.48
C GLY A 12 6.20 21.41 0.20
N PHE A 13 6.19 20.11 0.47
CA PHE A 13 7.33 19.41 1.04
C PHE A 13 8.51 19.24 0.06
N SER A 14 8.23 19.05 -1.23
CA SER A 14 9.25 19.01 -2.28
C SER A 14 9.91 20.38 -2.48
N LEU A 15 9.15 21.47 -2.39
CA LEU A 15 9.66 22.84 -2.39
C LEU A 15 10.53 23.14 -1.17
N HIS A 16 10.08 22.72 0.02
CA HIS A 16 10.87 22.86 1.24
C HIS A 16 12.22 22.15 1.11
N ASP A 17 12.21 20.90 0.64
CA ASP A 17 13.44 20.12 0.50
C ASP A 17 14.38 20.69 -0.57
N GLY A 18 13.86 21.28 -1.66
CA GLY A 18 14.69 21.89 -2.70
C GLY A 18 15.22 23.29 -2.37
N LYS A 19 14.55 24.05 -1.49
CA LYS A 19 14.95 25.43 -1.13
C LYS A 19 15.66 25.56 0.20
N SER A 20 15.33 24.71 1.18
CA SER A 20 15.72 24.92 2.58
C SER A 20 16.74 23.90 3.09
N LYS A 21 16.88 22.75 2.42
CA LYS A 21 17.79 21.69 2.84
C LYS A 21 18.98 21.57 1.91
N LYS A 22 20.11 21.15 2.48
CA LYS A 22 21.29 20.77 1.70
C LYS A 22 21.10 19.39 1.08
N GLU A 23 21.70 19.16 -0.08
CA GLU A 23 21.53 17.92 -0.83
C GLU A 23 22.07 16.70 -0.07
N GLU A 24 23.06 16.86 0.81
CA GLU A 24 23.62 15.77 1.62
C GLU A 24 22.66 15.27 2.70
N GLU A 25 21.70 16.10 3.12
CA GLU A 25 20.70 15.75 4.14
C GLU A 25 19.49 15.01 3.57
N LEU A 26 19.37 14.98 2.24
CA LEU A 26 18.25 14.41 1.52
C LEU A 26 18.51 12.94 1.17
N ASN A 27 17.50 12.09 1.36
CA ASN A 27 17.55 10.74 0.78
C ASN A 27 17.30 10.77 -0.73
N ASP A 28 17.66 9.70 -1.44
CA ASP A 28 17.64 9.62 -2.92
C ASP A 28 16.30 10.07 -3.54
N ILE A 29 15.18 9.68 -2.93
CA ILE A 29 13.85 10.07 -3.40
C ILE A 29 13.60 11.56 -3.14
N GLN A 30 14.04 12.09 -2.00
CA GLN A 30 13.88 13.52 -1.71
C GLN A 30 14.70 14.36 -2.67
N LYS A 31 15.90 13.90 -3.06
CA LYS A 31 16.73 14.57 -4.08
C LYS A 31 16.02 14.58 -5.43
N ARG A 32 15.54 13.41 -5.89
CA ARG A 32 14.80 13.26 -7.16
C ARG A 32 13.58 14.19 -7.22
N GLU A 33 12.88 14.33 -6.11
CA GLU A 33 11.64 15.10 -6.00
C GLU A 33 11.82 16.53 -5.49
N ALA A 34 13.06 16.98 -5.27
CA ALA A 34 13.34 18.31 -4.76
C ALA A 34 13.04 19.35 -5.83
N ILE A 35 12.25 20.37 -5.46
CA ILE A 35 11.87 21.44 -6.39
C ILE A 35 12.53 22.73 -5.91
N LYS A 36 13.42 23.28 -6.73
CA LYS A 36 14.21 24.48 -6.40
C LYS A 36 13.44 25.78 -6.65
N GLU A 37 12.53 25.78 -7.62
CA GLU A 37 11.78 26.97 -8.04
C GLU A 37 10.28 26.74 -7.90
N VAL A 38 9.54 27.80 -7.52
CA VAL A 38 8.09 27.70 -7.40
C VAL A 38 7.48 27.50 -8.79
N PRO A 39 6.65 26.47 -9.00
CA PRO A 39 5.94 26.28 -10.26
C PRO A 39 5.15 27.52 -10.69
N PRO A 40 5.12 27.86 -11.99
CA PRO A 40 4.16 28.82 -12.50
C PRO A 40 2.73 28.42 -12.14
N PHE A 41 1.87 29.41 -11.90
CA PHE A 41 0.49 29.17 -11.45
C PHE A 41 -0.30 28.27 -12.41
N SER A 42 -0.07 28.40 -13.72
CA SER A 42 -0.69 27.54 -14.75
C SER A 42 -0.29 26.07 -14.60
N TYR A 43 1.00 25.77 -14.43
CA TYR A 43 1.49 24.40 -14.20
C TYR A 43 0.96 23.83 -12.89
N TYR A 44 0.86 24.65 -11.85
CA TYR A 44 0.26 24.24 -10.59
C TYR A 44 -1.22 23.86 -10.77
N LEU A 45 -2.03 24.72 -11.39
CA LEU A 45 -3.44 24.40 -11.65
C LEU A 45 -3.59 23.15 -12.52
N SER A 46 -2.78 23.03 -13.57
CA SER A 46 -2.76 21.87 -14.46
C SER A 46 -2.44 20.58 -13.70
N TYR A 47 -1.44 20.61 -12.81
CA TYR A 47 -1.10 19.48 -11.94
C TYR A 47 -2.24 19.11 -10.99
N MET A 48 -2.86 20.09 -10.35
CA MET A 48 -3.94 19.85 -9.39
C MET A 48 -5.17 19.24 -10.06
N PHE A 49 -5.58 19.80 -11.18
CA PHE A 49 -6.82 19.46 -11.89
C PHE A 49 -6.62 18.57 -13.11
N SER A 50 -5.46 17.91 -13.23
CA SER A 50 -5.20 16.90 -14.26
C SER A 50 -6.33 15.87 -14.31
N TYR A 51 -6.98 15.77 -15.48
CA TYR A 51 -8.19 14.97 -15.68
C TYR A 51 -7.97 13.49 -15.37
N GLN A 52 -6.75 12.98 -15.56
CA GLN A 52 -6.40 11.58 -15.27
C GLN A 52 -6.53 11.24 -13.78
N THR A 53 -6.33 12.22 -12.89
CA THR A 53 -6.11 11.97 -11.44
C THR A 53 -7.02 12.79 -10.52
N VAL A 54 -7.84 13.70 -11.07
CA VAL A 54 -8.64 14.65 -10.28
C VAL A 54 -9.74 13.97 -9.45
N MET A 55 -10.38 12.94 -9.98
CA MET A 55 -11.53 12.27 -9.34
C MET A 55 -11.10 11.27 -8.27
N VAL A 56 -10.34 10.24 -8.65
CA VAL A 56 -10.03 9.10 -7.77
C VAL A 56 -8.52 8.93 -7.52
N GLY A 57 -7.72 9.87 -8.02
CA GLY A 57 -6.27 9.68 -8.11
C GLY A 57 -5.94 8.65 -9.21
N PRO A 58 -4.74 8.07 -9.17
CA PRO A 58 -3.78 8.12 -8.06
C PRO A 58 -2.97 9.42 -7.96
N LEU A 59 -2.30 9.60 -6.82
CA LEU A 59 -1.30 10.64 -6.67
C LEU A 59 -0.11 10.38 -7.62
N CYS A 60 0.37 11.44 -8.24
CA CYS A 60 1.63 11.48 -8.97
C CYS A 60 2.51 12.60 -8.39
N PHE A 61 3.82 12.47 -8.52
CA PHE A 61 4.72 13.56 -8.14
C PHE A 61 4.65 14.70 -9.15
N TYR A 62 4.88 15.92 -8.68
CA TYR A 62 4.91 17.08 -9.57
C TYR A 62 6.04 16.98 -10.60
N THR A 63 7.20 16.42 -10.24
CA THR A 63 8.32 16.24 -11.17
C THR A 63 7.98 15.29 -12.32
N ASP A 64 7.30 14.18 -12.02
CA ASP A 64 6.79 13.22 -13.00
C ASP A 64 5.72 13.85 -13.89
N TYR A 65 4.79 14.61 -13.28
CA TYR A 65 3.79 15.36 -14.03
C TYR A 65 4.40 16.41 -14.96
N LYS A 66 5.44 17.11 -14.51
CA LYS A 66 6.18 18.09 -15.33
C LYS A 66 6.84 17.42 -16.52
N LYS A 67 7.55 16.29 -16.32
CA LYS A 67 8.14 15.49 -17.41
C LYS A 67 7.08 14.98 -18.40
N TYR A 68 5.89 14.69 -17.90
CA TYR A 68 4.77 14.30 -18.75
C TYR A 68 4.33 15.45 -19.67
N ILE A 69 3.99 16.61 -19.10
CA ILE A 69 3.45 17.73 -19.87
C ILE A 69 4.49 18.35 -20.81
N ASP A 70 5.77 18.35 -20.43
CA ASP A 70 6.88 18.84 -21.27
C ASP A 70 7.30 17.81 -22.34
N GLY A 71 6.74 16.59 -22.31
CA GLY A 71 7.06 15.49 -23.23
C GLY A 71 8.41 14.81 -22.98
N ASP A 72 9.16 15.23 -21.96
CA ASP A 72 10.48 14.70 -21.64
C ASP A 72 10.48 13.24 -21.20
N HIS A 73 9.36 12.76 -20.65
CA HIS A 73 9.18 11.34 -20.31
C HIS A 73 9.30 10.37 -21.50
N LEU A 74 9.17 10.88 -22.75
CA LEU A 74 9.33 10.09 -23.98
C LEU A 74 10.75 10.15 -24.56
N LYS A 75 11.61 11.05 -24.06
CA LYS A 75 12.96 11.31 -24.61
C LYS A 75 14.04 10.41 -24.01
N ILE A 76 13.68 9.30 -23.38
CA ILE A 76 14.60 8.49 -22.55
C ILE A 76 15.78 7.92 -23.34
N ASP A 77 15.63 7.69 -24.65
CA ASP A 77 16.67 7.03 -25.46
C ASP A 77 17.07 7.80 -26.74
N ASN A 78 16.56 9.02 -26.96
CA ASN A 78 16.74 9.83 -28.19
C ASN A 78 16.50 9.10 -29.53
N ASP A 79 15.93 7.88 -29.48
CA ASP A 79 15.61 7.05 -30.63
C ASP A 79 14.11 7.18 -30.96
N PRO A 80 13.74 7.84 -32.07
CA PRO A 80 12.35 8.02 -32.48
C PRO A 80 11.60 6.70 -32.74
N SER A 81 12.33 5.59 -32.96
CA SER A 81 11.75 4.27 -33.22
C SER A 81 11.26 3.57 -31.95
N LYS A 82 11.67 4.05 -30.76
CA LYS A 82 11.28 3.49 -29.46
C LYS A 82 10.19 4.33 -28.78
N LEU A 83 9.22 4.86 -29.52
CA LEU A 83 8.07 5.50 -28.88
C LEU A 83 7.23 4.44 -28.14
N PRO A 84 6.90 4.67 -26.85
CA PRO A 84 6.18 3.68 -26.06
C PRO A 84 4.75 3.51 -26.55
N ASN A 85 4.28 2.27 -26.62
CA ASN A 85 2.95 1.94 -27.12
C ASN A 85 1.98 1.54 -25.99
N PRO A 86 1.04 2.42 -25.60
CA PRO A 86 0.15 2.17 -24.48
C PRO A 86 -0.89 1.08 -24.74
N LYS A 87 -1.11 0.65 -26.00
CA LYS A 87 -2.27 -0.18 -26.38
C LYS A 87 -2.34 -1.48 -25.58
N LYS A 88 -1.21 -2.19 -25.44
CA LYS A 88 -1.17 -3.46 -24.70
C LYS A 88 -1.50 -3.25 -23.23
N ALA A 89 -0.80 -2.33 -22.57
CA ALA A 89 -1.02 -2.04 -21.15
C ALA A 89 -2.44 -1.53 -20.87
N ALA A 90 -2.95 -0.63 -21.72
CA ALA A 90 -4.31 -0.13 -21.64
C ALA A 90 -5.35 -1.25 -21.79
N PHE A 91 -5.16 -2.15 -22.77
CA PHE A 91 -6.07 -3.27 -23.00
C PHE A 91 -6.08 -4.28 -21.84
N GLU A 92 -4.91 -4.61 -21.28
CA GLU A 92 -4.80 -5.48 -20.10
C GLU A 92 -5.52 -4.88 -18.88
N LYS A 93 -5.40 -3.55 -18.67
CA LYS A 93 -6.09 -2.83 -17.59
C LYS A 93 -7.59 -2.74 -17.84
N LEU A 94 -8.02 -2.56 -19.08
CA LEU A 94 -9.43 -2.58 -19.47
C LEU A 94 -10.04 -3.95 -19.19
N LEU A 95 -9.40 -5.04 -19.62
CA LEU A 95 -9.87 -6.40 -19.36
C LEU A 95 -9.97 -6.70 -17.86
N SER A 96 -8.95 -6.29 -17.09
CA SER A 96 -8.95 -6.41 -15.63
C SER A 96 -10.10 -5.60 -14.99
N SER A 97 -10.37 -4.40 -15.50
CA SER A 97 -11.47 -3.54 -15.02
C SER A 97 -12.83 -4.15 -15.31
N VAL A 98 -13.03 -4.70 -16.52
CA VAL A 98 -14.26 -5.42 -16.88
C VAL A 98 -14.46 -6.64 -15.98
N PHE A 99 -13.40 -7.41 -15.72
CA PHE A 99 -13.44 -8.55 -14.80
C PHE A 99 -13.89 -8.13 -13.39
N PHE A 100 -13.28 -7.09 -12.80
CA PHE A 100 -13.68 -6.61 -11.48
C PHE A 100 -15.09 -6.02 -11.47
N MET A 101 -15.50 -5.31 -12.52
CA MET A 101 -16.87 -4.78 -12.65
C MET A 101 -17.90 -5.92 -12.65
N THR A 102 -17.65 -7.00 -13.40
CA THR A 102 -18.52 -8.18 -13.41
C THR A 102 -18.67 -8.79 -12.01
N LEU A 103 -17.57 -8.91 -11.26
CA LEU A 103 -17.63 -9.37 -9.87
C LEU A 103 -18.44 -8.43 -8.97
N ILE A 104 -18.32 -7.11 -9.15
CA ILE A 104 -19.11 -6.13 -8.40
C ILE A 104 -20.59 -6.25 -8.73
N ILE A 105 -20.98 -6.46 -9.99
CA ILE A 105 -22.39 -6.64 -10.37
C ILE A 105 -22.97 -7.92 -9.74
N ILE A 106 -22.22 -9.02 -9.76
CA ILE A 106 -22.69 -10.32 -9.24
C ILE A 106 -22.77 -10.31 -7.71
N PHE A 107 -21.76 -9.75 -7.03
CA PHE A 107 -21.58 -9.88 -5.59
C PHE A 107 -21.77 -8.59 -4.79
N GLY A 108 -22.01 -7.45 -5.44
CA GLY A 108 -22.12 -6.13 -4.79
C GLY A 108 -23.29 -6.01 -3.81
N LYS A 109 -24.29 -6.91 -3.89
CA LYS A 109 -25.39 -6.99 -2.92
C LYS A 109 -24.94 -7.45 -1.52
N TYR A 110 -23.78 -8.08 -1.40
CA TYR A 110 -23.27 -8.58 -0.11
C TYR A 110 -22.41 -7.51 0.55
N THR A 111 -23.03 -6.72 1.43
CA THR A 111 -22.35 -5.65 2.15
C THR A 111 -21.74 -6.15 3.47
N PRO A 112 -20.75 -5.46 4.06
CA PRO A 112 -20.13 -5.87 5.32
C PRO A 112 -21.12 -6.01 6.49
N GLU A 113 -22.24 -5.29 6.48
CA GLU A 113 -23.23 -5.28 7.56
C GLU A 113 -23.98 -6.62 7.69
N ILE A 114 -24.04 -7.42 6.63
CA ILE A 114 -24.81 -8.68 6.64
C ILE A 114 -24.32 -9.65 7.72
N ILE A 115 -23.02 -9.64 8.03
CA ILE A 115 -22.40 -10.55 9.02
C ILE A 115 -22.85 -10.25 10.45
N ALA A 116 -23.45 -9.09 10.69
CA ALA A 116 -24.01 -8.69 11.97
C ALA A 116 -25.52 -8.90 12.06
N THR A 117 -26.17 -9.42 11.00
CA THR A 117 -27.60 -9.73 11.02
C THR A 117 -27.87 -11.08 11.69
N LYS A 118 -29.09 -11.26 12.23
CA LYS A 118 -29.48 -12.46 12.98
C LYS A 118 -29.20 -13.77 12.21
N GLU A 119 -29.56 -13.81 10.92
CA GLU A 119 -29.35 -14.97 10.04
C GLU A 119 -27.89 -15.43 10.00
N TYR A 120 -26.95 -14.48 9.89
CA TYR A 120 -25.53 -14.81 9.80
C TYR A 120 -24.92 -15.09 11.18
N LEU A 121 -25.44 -14.47 12.24
CA LEU A 121 -24.97 -14.70 13.62
C LEU A 121 -25.36 -16.07 14.16
N GLU A 122 -26.42 -16.69 13.64
CA GLU A 122 -26.84 -18.06 13.97
C GLU A 122 -26.00 -19.13 13.25
N LEU A 123 -25.19 -18.74 12.25
CA LEU A 123 -24.30 -19.68 11.57
C LEU A 123 -23.22 -20.24 12.51
N PRO A 124 -22.78 -21.50 12.27
CA PRO A 124 -21.57 -22.02 12.89
C PRO A 124 -20.38 -21.08 12.69
N TRP A 125 -19.54 -20.97 13.72
CA TRP A 125 -18.46 -19.97 13.80
C TRP A 125 -17.57 -19.92 12.56
N TYR A 126 -17.24 -21.08 11.97
CA TYR A 126 -16.37 -21.17 10.79
C TYR A 126 -17.06 -20.66 9.52
N LYS A 127 -18.37 -20.90 9.37
CA LYS A 127 -19.17 -20.34 8.26
C LYS A 127 -19.30 -18.83 8.40
N TRP A 128 -19.51 -18.35 9.61
CA TRP A 128 -19.55 -16.91 9.91
C TRP A 128 -18.21 -16.23 9.58
N CYS A 129 -17.08 -16.82 9.97
CA CYS A 129 -15.74 -16.33 9.59
C CYS A 129 -15.53 -16.34 8.06
N GLY A 130 -16.03 -17.36 7.36
CA GLY A 130 -15.99 -17.43 5.90
C GLY A 130 -16.76 -16.28 5.24
N TRP A 131 -17.96 -15.98 5.74
CA TRP A 131 -18.74 -14.83 5.28
C TRP A 131 -18.06 -13.49 5.58
N TRP A 132 -17.47 -13.34 6.76
CA TRP A 132 -16.67 -12.16 7.09
C TRP A 132 -15.51 -11.98 6.09
N PHE A 133 -14.74 -13.03 5.81
CA PHE A 133 -13.69 -12.96 4.81
C PHE A 133 -14.22 -12.57 3.42
N PHE A 134 -15.35 -13.17 3.02
CA PHE A 134 -15.98 -12.95 1.74
C PHE A 134 -16.44 -11.49 1.55
N VAL A 135 -17.21 -10.92 2.47
CA VAL A 135 -17.71 -9.54 2.33
C VAL A 135 -16.58 -8.52 2.28
N ILE A 136 -15.51 -8.76 3.04
CA ILE A 136 -14.33 -7.89 3.05
C ILE A 136 -13.53 -8.03 1.76
N LEU A 137 -13.45 -9.22 1.16
CA LEU A 137 -12.89 -9.39 -0.18
C LEU A 137 -13.73 -8.64 -1.23
N MET A 138 -15.06 -8.75 -1.17
CA MET A 138 -15.94 -8.04 -2.11
C MET A 138 -15.77 -6.52 -2.00
N GLN A 139 -15.62 -6.00 -0.78
CA GLN A 139 -15.36 -4.58 -0.59
C GLN A 139 -14.00 -4.14 -1.17
N ARG A 140 -12.96 -5.00 -1.13
CA ARG A 140 -11.66 -4.70 -1.79
C ARG A 140 -11.77 -4.65 -3.30
N ILE A 141 -12.56 -5.54 -3.92
CA ILE A 141 -12.71 -5.61 -5.37
C ILE A 141 -13.22 -4.28 -5.96
N GLN A 142 -14.07 -3.55 -5.23
CA GLN A 142 -14.51 -2.21 -5.64
C GLN A 142 -13.33 -1.25 -5.83
N TYR A 143 -12.34 -1.27 -4.92
CA TYR A 143 -11.13 -0.47 -5.05
C TYR A 143 -10.22 -0.97 -6.18
N TYR A 144 -10.15 -2.30 -6.40
CA TYR A 144 -9.41 -2.85 -7.54
C TYR A 144 -9.95 -2.34 -8.86
N TYR A 145 -11.27 -2.37 -9.03
CA TYR A 145 -11.91 -1.82 -10.22
C TYR A 145 -11.53 -0.35 -10.43
N VAL A 146 -11.81 0.52 -9.46
CA VAL A 146 -11.67 1.96 -9.66
C VAL A 146 -10.20 2.36 -9.88
N TRP A 147 -9.26 1.77 -9.15
CA TRP A 147 -7.84 2.08 -9.31
C TRP A 147 -7.21 1.48 -10.57
N VAL A 148 -7.59 0.26 -10.97
CA VAL A 148 -7.11 -0.32 -12.23
C VAL A 148 -7.70 0.41 -13.43
N PHE A 149 -8.94 0.87 -13.34
CA PHE A 149 -9.57 1.67 -14.39
C PHE A 149 -8.89 3.03 -14.53
N ALA A 150 -8.66 3.74 -13.42
CA ALA A 150 -7.93 5.02 -13.43
C ALA A 150 -6.50 4.88 -14.00
N ASP A 151 -5.80 3.81 -13.64
CA ASP A 151 -4.48 3.47 -14.20
C ASP A 151 -4.56 3.20 -15.71
N GLY A 152 -5.61 2.53 -16.18
CA GLY A 152 -5.90 2.35 -17.61
C GLY A 152 -6.08 3.69 -18.35
N VAL A 153 -6.85 4.63 -17.79
CA VAL A 153 -7.03 5.98 -18.35
C VAL A 153 -5.70 6.73 -18.44
N ALA A 154 -4.88 6.66 -17.39
CA ALA A 154 -3.57 7.28 -17.40
C ALA A 154 -2.62 6.67 -18.44
N ASN A 155 -2.62 5.34 -18.59
CA ASN A 155 -1.83 4.64 -19.60
C ASN A 155 -2.25 5.03 -21.02
N VAL A 156 -3.55 5.07 -21.33
CA VAL A 156 -4.04 5.50 -22.66
C VAL A 156 -3.57 6.93 -22.99
N SER A 157 -3.50 7.81 -22.00
CA SER A 157 -3.02 9.19 -22.17
C SER A 157 -1.49 9.34 -22.28
N GLY A 158 -0.73 8.23 -22.20
CA GLY A 158 0.73 8.22 -22.14
C GLY A 158 1.32 8.52 -20.75
N PHE A 159 0.52 9.03 -19.81
CA PHE A 159 1.00 9.47 -18.50
C PHE A 159 1.54 8.34 -17.62
N GLY A 160 1.06 7.11 -17.76
CA GLY A 160 1.50 6.00 -16.91
C GLY A 160 2.85 5.38 -17.27
N PHE A 161 3.55 5.91 -18.28
CA PHE A 161 4.84 5.40 -18.73
C PHE A 161 5.97 5.73 -17.73
N ASN A 162 6.78 4.74 -17.41
CA ASN A 162 7.86 4.80 -16.42
C ASN A 162 9.21 4.31 -16.98
N GLY A 163 9.44 4.50 -18.28
CA GLY A 163 10.64 4.05 -18.98
C GLY A 163 10.64 2.55 -19.30
N TYR A 164 11.83 2.00 -19.52
CA TYR A 164 12.04 0.62 -19.92
C TYR A 164 12.59 -0.25 -18.77
N ASP A 165 12.35 -1.55 -18.83
CA ASP A 165 13.02 -2.53 -17.99
C ASP A 165 14.41 -2.90 -18.53
N GLU A 166 15.16 -3.70 -17.76
CA GLU A 166 16.49 -4.18 -18.14
C GLU A 166 16.48 -5.02 -19.43
N ASN A 167 15.30 -5.54 -19.83
CA ASN A 167 15.09 -6.32 -21.04
C ASN A 167 14.55 -5.47 -22.20
N GLY A 168 14.40 -4.15 -22.03
CA GLY A 168 13.84 -3.26 -23.04
C GLY A 168 12.31 -3.25 -23.15
N ASN A 169 11.57 -3.85 -22.21
CA ASN A 169 10.11 -3.79 -22.18
C ASN A 169 9.61 -2.49 -21.54
N GLU A 170 8.52 -1.95 -22.07
CA GLU A 170 7.88 -0.75 -21.54
C GLU A 170 7.27 -0.97 -20.15
N LYS A 171 7.57 -0.08 -19.22
CA LYS A 171 6.94 -0.05 -17.89
C LYS A 171 5.77 0.92 -17.87
N TRP A 172 4.57 0.38 -17.73
CA TRP A 172 3.33 1.16 -17.62
C TRP A 172 2.80 1.13 -16.18
N ASN A 173 3.62 1.60 -15.24
CA ASN A 173 3.34 1.53 -13.81
C ASN A 173 3.68 2.80 -13.02
N LEU A 174 3.90 3.94 -13.69
CA LEU A 174 4.26 5.20 -13.03
C LEU A 174 3.20 5.59 -12.00
N VAL A 175 1.94 5.38 -12.35
CA VAL A 175 0.78 5.76 -11.55
C VAL A 175 -0.05 4.53 -11.13
N SER A 176 0.51 3.31 -11.17
CA SER A 176 -0.24 2.13 -10.71
C SER A 176 -0.48 2.17 -9.20
N ASN A 177 -1.75 2.33 -8.78
CA ASN A 177 -2.10 2.46 -7.36
C ASN A 177 -2.31 1.13 -6.63
N VAL A 178 -2.50 0.03 -7.36
CA VAL A 178 -2.79 -1.28 -6.78
C VAL A 178 -2.26 -2.41 -7.65
N TYR A 179 -1.83 -3.49 -7.00
CA TYR A 179 -1.42 -4.73 -7.66
C TYR A 179 -2.25 -5.90 -7.13
N PRO A 180 -3.46 -6.16 -7.67
CA PRO A 180 -4.43 -7.09 -7.07
C PRO A 180 -3.86 -8.50 -6.84
N LEU A 181 -3.21 -9.10 -7.83
CA LEU A 181 -2.64 -10.44 -7.70
C LEU A 181 -1.53 -10.50 -6.64
N LYS A 182 -0.62 -9.51 -6.62
CA LYS A 182 0.46 -9.45 -5.62
C LYS A 182 -0.11 -9.25 -4.21
N LEU A 183 -1.15 -8.43 -4.08
CA LEU A 183 -1.84 -8.19 -2.82
C LEU A 183 -2.52 -9.46 -2.32
N GLU A 184 -3.33 -10.12 -3.15
CA GLU A 184 -4.07 -11.32 -2.77
C GLU A 184 -3.12 -12.50 -2.52
N MET A 185 -1.95 -12.55 -3.16
CA MET A 185 -0.91 -13.57 -2.93
C MET A 185 0.14 -13.22 -1.87
N ALA A 186 0.10 -12.00 -1.30
CA ALA A 186 1.08 -11.57 -0.30
C ALA A 186 1.07 -12.45 0.96
N GLN A 187 2.26 -12.80 1.45
CA GLN A 187 2.47 -13.66 2.62
C GLN A 187 2.70 -12.88 3.91
N THR A 188 2.85 -11.56 3.82
CA THR A 188 2.98 -10.70 4.98
C THR A 188 2.06 -9.49 4.89
N PHE A 189 1.60 -9.02 6.05
CA PHE A 189 0.78 -7.82 6.14
C PHE A 189 1.46 -6.60 5.52
N LYS A 190 2.79 -6.50 5.63
CA LYS A 190 3.58 -5.46 4.97
C LYS A 190 3.50 -5.56 3.44
N GLU A 191 3.73 -6.75 2.87
CA GLU A 191 3.66 -6.95 1.41
C GLU A 191 2.26 -6.66 0.86
N THR A 192 1.21 -6.97 1.63
CA THR A 192 -0.17 -6.57 1.32
C THR A 192 -0.31 -5.05 1.22
N LEU A 193 0.17 -4.31 2.22
CA LEU A 193 0.09 -2.85 2.24
C LEU A 193 0.97 -2.19 1.16
N ASP A 194 2.13 -2.77 0.86
CA ASP A 194 3.01 -2.28 -0.20
C ASP A 194 2.37 -2.43 -1.61
N CYS A 195 1.29 -3.23 -1.74
CA CYS A 195 0.53 -3.41 -2.98
C CYS A 195 -0.84 -2.70 -3.00
N TRP A 196 -1.24 -2.05 -1.90
CA TRP A 196 -2.53 -1.39 -1.72
C TRP A 196 -2.36 0.12 -1.60
N ASN A 197 -3.07 0.88 -2.44
CA ASN A 197 -3.02 2.34 -2.43
C ASN A 197 -1.57 2.87 -2.42
N VAL A 198 -0.78 2.35 -3.36
CA VAL A 198 0.67 2.52 -3.47
C VAL A 198 1.06 3.99 -3.48
N ALA A 199 0.32 4.84 -4.18
CA ALA A 199 0.60 6.26 -4.26
C ALA A 199 0.40 6.98 -2.90
N THR A 200 -0.63 6.58 -2.14
CA THR A 200 -0.84 7.07 -0.77
C THR A 200 0.28 6.59 0.16
N MET A 201 0.76 5.35 0.00
CA MET A 201 1.91 4.87 0.78
C MET A 201 3.18 5.67 0.50
N PHE A 202 3.44 6.05 -0.76
CA PHE A 202 4.53 6.94 -1.10
C PHE A 202 4.36 8.33 -0.48
N TRP A 203 3.16 8.89 -0.55
CA TRP A 203 2.83 10.15 0.12
C TRP A 203 3.11 10.09 1.62
N LEU A 204 2.51 9.13 2.33
CA LEU A 204 2.68 8.92 3.76
C LEU A 204 4.15 8.74 4.15
N ARG A 205 4.90 8.01 3.32
CA ARG A 205 6.35 7.84 3.52
C ARG A 205 7.07 9.19 3.46
N ARG A 206 6.74 10.00 2.44
CA ARG A 206 7.34 11.30 2.20
C ARG A 206 6.98 12.28 3.31
N VAL A 207 5.69 12.50 3.55
CA VAL A 207 5.18 13.58 4.42
C VAL A 207 5.30 13.28 5.91
N ALA A 208 5.32 12.00 6.31
CA ALA A 208 5.44 11.61 7.71
C ALA A 208 6.63 10.68 7.98
N TYR A 209 6.67 9.49 7.37
CA TYR A 209 7.57 8.41 7.82
C TYR A 209 9.05 8.81 7.82
N ASP A 210 9.54 9.39 6.72
CA ASP A 210 10.96 9.77 6.60
C ASP A 210 11.30 11.05 7.39
N ARG A 211 10.28 11.78 7.86
CA ARG A 211 10.43 13.08 8.55
C ARG A 211 10.33 13.00 10.06
N VAL A 212 9.99 11.85 10.62
CA VAL A 212 9.91 11.64 12.07
C VAL A 212 11.00 10.69 12.59
N PRO A 213 11.38 10.80 13.88
CA PRO A 213 12.35 9.91 14.52
C PRO A 213 12.01 8.42 14.34
N LYS A 214 13.03 7.57 14.19
CA LYS A 214 12.91 6.14 13.82
C LYS A 214 11.93 5.34 14.70
N ASN A 215 11.87 5.64 15.99
CA ASN A 215 10.99 5.00 16.97
C ASN A 215 9.51 5.34 16.80
N MET A 216 9.17 6.50 16.22
CA MET A 216 7.79 6.98 16.08
C MET A 216 7.22 6.78 14.68
N ARG A 217 8.06 6.47 13.68
CA ARG A 217 7.68 6.41 12.26
C ARG A 217 6.41 5.61 11.99
N THR A 218 6.33 4.38 12.48
CA THR A 218 5.15 3.55 12.22
C THR A 218 3.90 4.17 12.84
N LEU A 219 3.91 4.49 14.14
CA LEU A 219 2.72 5.01 14.82
C LEU A 219 2.24 6.34 14.22
N THR A 220 3.15 7.31 14.01
CA THR A 220 2.79 8.62 13.46
C THR A 220 2.29 8.52 12.01
N THR A 221 2.87 7.65 11.19
CA THR A 221 2.38 7.43 9.83
C THR A 221 0.98 6.80 9.81
N TYR A 222 0.70 5.82 10.65
CA TYR A 222 -0.65 5.24 10.78
C TYR A 222 -1.66 6.25 11.32
N MET A 223 -1.26 7.10 12.27
CA MET A 223 -2.11 8.17 12.80
C MET A 223 -2.44 9.21 11.74
N LEU A 224 -1.44 9.67 10.97
CA LEU A 224 -1.68 10.58 9.84
C LEU A 224 -2.61 9.93 8.82
N SER A 225 -2.42 8.64 8.52
CA SER A 225 -3.32 7.89 7.65
C SER A 225 -4.75 7.90 8.19
N ALA A 226 -4.97 7.66 9.49
CA ALA A 226 -6.29 7.69 10.10
C ALA A 226 -6.97 9.06 9.94
N VAL A 227 -6.27 10.13 10.31
CA VAL A 227 -6.78 11.50 10.21
C VAL A 227 -7.08 11.87 8.76
N TRP A 228 -6.24 11.46 7.80
CA TRP A 228 -6.47 11.70 6.38
C TRP A 228 -7.75 11.03 5.87
N HIS A 229 -8.09 9.83 6.35
CA HIS A 229 -9.34 9.16 5.99
C HIS A 229 -10.58 9.82 6.62
N GLY A 230 -10.46 10.38 7.83
CA GLY A 230 -11.48 11.23 8.43
C GLY A 230 -11.62 11.07 9.95
N PHE A 231 -12.71 11.61 10.51
CA PHE A 231 -12.99 11.60 11.96
C PHE A 231 -13.82 10.41 12.43
N PHE A 232 -14.23 9.53 11.52
CA PHE A 232 -14.96 8.32 11.83
C PHE A 232 -14.10 7.34 12.64
N LEU A 233 -14.63 6.88 13.78
CA LEU A 233 -13.89 6.04 14.73
C LEU A 233 -13.44 4.68 14.15
N GLY A 234 -14.15 4.17 13.13
CA GLY A 234 -13.74 2.95 12.42
C GLY A 234 -12.34 3.07 11.81
N TYR A 235 -11.96 4.24 11.29
CA TYR A 235 -10.62 4.47 10.75
C TYR A 235 -9.55 4.34 11.82
N TYR A 236 -9.72 5.01 12.96
CA TYR A 236 -8.76 4.94 14.06
C TYR A 236 -8.58 3.51 14.56
N LEU A 237 -9.66 2.75 14.68
CA LEU A 237 -9.59 1.33 15.07
C LEU A 237 -8.83 0.49 14.03
N THR A 238 -9.09 0.68 12.73
CA THR A 238 -8.36 -0.03 11.67
C THR A 238 -6.88 0.34 11.64
N PHE A 239 -6.53 1.62 11.69
CA PHE A 239 -5.13 2.03 11.58
C PHE A 239 -4.33 1.68 12.84
N ALA A 240 -4.92 1.74 14.03
CA ALA A 240 -4.30 1.23 15.25
C ALA A 240 -4.04 -0.29 15.16
N THR A 241 -5.04 -1.04 14.69
CA THR A 241 -4.92 -2.50 14.45
C THR A 241 -3.85 -2.80 13.40
N GLY A 242 -3.82 -2.05 12.30
CA GLY A 242 -2.82 -2.17 11.24
C GLY A 242 -1.40 -1.86 11.71
N ALA A 243 -1.22 -0.84 12.58
CA ALA A 243 0.07 -0.53 13.18
C ALA A 243 0.60 -1.69 14.04
N LEU A 244 -0.27 -2.25 14.90
CA LEU A 244 0.05 -3.42 15.70
C LEU A 244 0.41 -4.63 14.82
N PHE A 245 -0.37 -4.91 13.77
CA PHE A 245 -0.15 -6.06 12.90
C PHE A 245 1.12 -5.93 12.06
N THR A 246 1.43 -4.72 11.59
CA THR A 246 2.72 -4.43 10.93
C THR A 246 3.90 -4.67 11.87
N LEU A 247 3.77 -4.29 13.15
CA LEU A 247 4.81 -4.54 14.15
C LEU A 247 4.94 -6.03 14.48
N ALA A 248 3.81 -6.71 14.71
CA ALA A 248 3.74 -8.14 14.99
C ALA A 248 4.36 -8.96 13.85
N GLY A 249 4.00 -8.67 12.59
CA GLY A 249 4.58 -9.31 11.42
C GLY A 249 6.09 -9.12 11.31
N ARG A 250 6.60 -7.93 11.67
CA ARG A 250 8.05 -7.64 11.71
C ARG A 250 8.77 -8.49 12.75
N TYR A 251 8.25 -8.58 13.98
CA TYR A 251 8.86 -9.38 15.05
C TYR A 251 8.76 -10.88 14.77
N ALA A 252 7.60 -11.35 14.29
CA ALA A 252 7.40 -12.73 13.87
C ALA A 252 8.39 -13.14 12.77
N ARG A 253 8.54 -12.32 11.71
CA ARG A 253 9.46 -12.60 10.61
C ARG A 253 10.92 -12.65 11.08
N ARG A 254 11.34 -11.75 11.98
CA ARG A 254 12.71 -11.75 12.55
C ARG A 254 13.00 -12.97 13.42
N SER A 255 12.00 -13.47 14.14
CA SER A 255 12.17 -14.53 15.14
C SER A 255 11.97 -15.93 14.56
N LEU A 256 11.08 -16.07 13.58
CA LEU A 256 10.65 -17.36 13.03
C LEU A 256 11.28 -17.67 11.67
N ARG A 257 11.32 -16.73 10.71
CA ARG A 257 11.60 -17.04 9.30
C ARG A 257 12.88 -17.86 9.09
N TRP A 258 13.98 -17.44 9.70
CA TRP A 258 15.30 -18.09 9.55
C TRP A 258 15.30 -19.55 10.00
N ARG A 259 14.38 -19.95 10.90
CA ARG A 259 14.24 -21.34 11.39
C ARG A 259 13.59 -22.28 10.37
N PHE A 260 12.84 -21.74 9.40
CA PHE A 260 12.08 -22.52 8.42
C PHE A 260 12.65 -22.43 7.00
N VAL A 261 13.46 -21.42 6.68
CA VAL A 261 13.91 -21.16 5.30
C VAL A 261 14.92 -22.18 4.76
N ASN A 262 15.71 -22.83 5.63
CA ASN A 262 16.79 -23.74 5.20
C ASN A 262 16.29 -25.09 4.63
N ASP A 263 15.03 -25.45 4.87
CA ASP A 263 14.42 -26.70 4.41
C ASP A 263 13.21 -26.39 3.54
N LYS A 264 13.14 -26.96 2.33
CA LYS A 264 12.06 -26.71 1.37
C LYS A 264 10.68 -27.06 1.92
N LYS A 265 10.54 -28.16 2.66
CA LYS A 265 9.25 -28.57 3.25
C LYS A 265 8.84 -27.63 4.38
N LYS A 266 9.78 -27.28 5.27
CA LYS A 266 9.53 -26.33 6.37
C LYS A 266 9.21 -24.93 5.85
N LYS A 267 9.89 -24.49 4.79
CA LYS A 267 9.62 -23.23 4.11
C LYS A 267 8.21 -23.23 3.52
N LEU A 268 7.81 -24.30 2.83
CA LEU A 268 6.45 -24.40 2.27
C LEU A 268 5.37 -24.30 3.36
N ILE A 269 5.56 -24.97 4.49
CA ILE A 269 4.64 -24.87 5.63
C ILE A 269 4.60 -23.43 6.16
N TYR A 270 5.76 -22.80 6.35
CA TYR A 270 5.84 -21.39 6.78
C TYR A 270 5.12 -20.46 5.81
N ASP A 271 5.32 -20.65 4.51
CA ASP A 271 4.71 -19.87 3.44
C ASP A 271 3.17 -20.00 3.45
N ILE A 272 2.64 -21.21 3.62
CA ILE A 272 1.19 -21.46 3.72
C ILE A 272 0.61 -20.81 4.99
N VAL A 273 1.25 -21.02 6.14
CA VAL A 273 0.78 -20.48 7.42
C VAL A 273 0.80 -18.95 7.41
N THR A 274 1.88 -18.33 6.91
CA THR A 274 1.98 -16.87 6.84
C THR A 274 1.03 -16.26 5.83
N PHE A 275 0.79 -16.95 4.71
CA PHE A 275 -0.25 -16.58 3.75
C PHE A 275 -1.64 -16.54 4.41
N ILE A 276 -2.09 -17.66 5.00
CA ILE A 276 -3.42 -17.76 5.63
C ILE A 276 -3.55 -16.71 6.75
N THR A 277 -2.55 -16.62 7.63
CA THR A 277 -2.55 -15.66 8.75
C THR A 277 -2.63 -14.22 8.24
N THR A 278 -1.94 -13.88 7.16
CA THR A 278 -1.99 -12.54 6.55
C THR A 278 -3.37 -12.22 6.00
N LYS A 279 -4.05 -13.17 5.34
CA LYS A 279 -5.40 -12.95 4.80
C LYS A 279 -6.43 -12.77 5.92
N ILE A 280 -6.34 -13.57 6.98
CA ILE A 280 -7.19 -13.41 8.17
C ILE A 280 -6.93 -12.06 8.84
N ALA A 281 -5.67 -11.70 9.06
CA ALA A 281 -5.29 -10.43 9.67
C ALA A 281 -5.77 -9.22 8.85
N LEU A 282 -5.70 -9.29 7.52
CA LEU A 282 -6.22 -8.27 6.62
C LEU A 282 -7.75 -8.14 6.74
N ALA A 283 -8.49 -9.24 6.66
CA ALA A 283 -9.95 -9.22 6.75
C ALA A 283 -10.43 -8.70 8.11
N TYR A 284 -9.74 -9.12 9.17
CA TYR A 284 -9.99 -8.68 10.53
C TYR A 284 -9.73 -7.17 10.71
N ALA A 285 -8.59 -6.66 10.25
CA ALA A 285 -8.21 -5.26 10.44
C ALA A 285 -9.08 -4.27 9.63
N THR A 286 -9.66 -4.70 8.50
CA THR A 286 -10.34 -3.80 7.56
C THR A 286 -11.84 -3.66 7.79
N LEU A 287 -12.48 -4.51 8.60
CA LEU A 287 -13.91 -4.41 8.90
C LEU A 287 -14.33 -3.03 9.49
N PRO A 288 -13.64 -2.48 10.50
CA PRO A 288 -13.98 -1.16 11.03
C PRO A 288 -13.82 -0.03 9.98
N PHE A 289 -12.87 -0.18 9.06
CA PHE A 289 -12.62 0.80 8.00
C PHE A 289 -13.80 0.90 7.04
N VAL A 290 -14.34 -0.24 6.62
CA VAL A 290 -15.41 -0.29 5.61
C VAL A 290 -16.76 0.09 6.21
N THR A 291 -17.00 -0.24 7.48
CA THR A 291 -18.23 0.12 8.18
C THR A 291 -18.20 1.56 8.73
N MET A 292 -17.01 2.17 8.82
CA MET A 292 -16.73 3.54 9.31
C MET A 292 -17.13 3.80 10.78
N HIS A 293 -17.97 2.98 11.39
CA HIS A 293 -18.42 3.10 12.78
C HIS A 293 -17.60 2.22 13.72
N LEU A 294 -17.52 2.63 14.99
CA LEU A 294 -16.85 1.83 16.02
C LEU A 294 -17.59 0.50 16.28
N ASN A 295 -18.93 0.58 16.39
CA ASN A 295 -19.74 -0.54 16.89
C ASN A 295 -19.63 -1.83 16.07
N PRO A 296 -19.74 -1.82 14.72
CA PRO A 296 -19.69 -3.06 13.95
C PRO A 296 -18.34 -3.78 14.08
N GLY A 297 -17.24 -3.05 13.93
CA GLY A 297 -15.89 -3.58 14.11
C GLY A 297 -15.66 -4.11 15.52
N TRP A 298 -16.04 -3.31 16.53
CA TRP A 298 -15.89 -3.67 17.94
C TRP A 298 -16.71 -4.91 18.33
N PHE A 299 -17.95 -5.00 17.83
CA PHE A 299 -18.82 -6.15 18.04
C PHE A 299 -18.18 -7.44 17.50
N CYS A 300 -17.69 -7.42 16.27
CA CYS A 300 -17.03 -8.59 15.67
C CYS A 300 -15.74 -8.96 16.41
N TYR A 301 -14.95 -7.98 16.85
CA TYR A 301 -13.74 -8.23 17.64
C TYR A 301 -14.06 -8.87 18.99
N LYS A 302 -15.11 -8.40 19.67
CA LYS A 302 -15.58 -8.99 20.93
C LYS A 302 -16.08 -10.42 20.72
N ARG A 303 -16.80 -10.70 19.64
CA ARG A 303 -17.33 -12.04 19.32
C ARG A 303 -16.21 -13.08 19.12
N VAL A 304 -15.06 -12.67 18.60
CA VAL A 304 -13.87 -13.53 18.49
C VAL A 304 -12.88 -13.33 19.64
N TYR A 305 -13.33 -12.73 20.75
CA TYR A 305 -12.55 -12.51 21.96
C TYR A 305 -11.22 -11.77 21.75
N PHE A 306 -11.18 -10.87 20.76
CA PHE A 306 -9.97 -10.14 20.36
C PHE A 306 -8.77 -11.06 20.06
N CYS A 307 -9.01 -12.31 19.65
CA CYS A 307 -7.97 -13.34 19.54
C CYS A 307 -6.78 -12.92 18.65
N ILE A 308 -7.05 -12.25 17.54
CA ILE A 308 -6.00 -11.78 16.61
C ILE A 308 -5.19 -10.62 17.24
N HIS A 309 -5.81 -9.71 18.00
CA HIS A 309 -5.08 -8.68 18.74
C HIS A 309 -4.19 -9.30 19.83
N ILE A 310 -4.70 -10.28 20.57
CA ILE A 310 -3.95 -10.98 21.62
C ILE A 310 -2.74 -11.70 21.01
N ILE A 311 -2.93 -12.43 19.91
CA ILE A 311 -1.84 -13.08 19.18
C ILE A 311 -0.83 -12.03 18.70
N ALA A 312 -1.28 -10.92 18.12
CA ALA A 312 -0.37 -9.88 17.64
C ALA A 312 0.45 -9.25 18.78
N LEU A 313 -0.16 -8.98 19.94
CA LEU A 313 0.53 -8.48 21.14
C LEU A 313 1.57 -9.50 21.64
N PHE A 314 1.23 -10.79 21.66
CA PHE A 314 2.17 -11.85 22.00
C PHE A 314 3.35 -11.91 21.02
N LEU A 315 3.12 -11.78 19.71
CA LEU A 315 4.19 -11.76 18.72
C LEU A 315 5.14 -10.57 18.87
N VAL A 316 4.66 -9.45 19.41
CA VAL A 316 5.48 -8.26 19.67
C VAL A 316 6.27 -8.39 20.98
N VAL A 317 5.63 -8.84 22.06
CA VAL A 317 6.20 -8.77 23.43
C VAL A 317 6.77 -10.10 23.91
N GLY A 318 6.05 -11.20 23.67
CA GLY A 318 6.37 -12.53 24.19
C GLY A 318 7.32 -13.29 23.28
N LEU A 319 7.03 -13.34 21.99
CA LEU A 319 7.79 -14.13 21.02
C LEU A 319 9.30 -13.82 21.03
N PRO A 320 9.76 -12.55 21.01
CA PRO A 320 11.19 -12.25 21.00
C PRO A 320 11.93 -12.71 22.27
N LYS A 321 11.22 -12.89 23.40
CA LYS A 321 11.80 -13.38 24.65
C LYS A 321 11.97 -14.91 24.65
N ILE A 322 11.05 -15.63 24.00
CA ILE A 322 11.04 -17.09 23.94
C ILE A 322 11.89 -17.58 22.76
N LEU A 323 11.72 -16.96 21.60
CA LEU A 323 12.41 -17.27 20.35
C LEU A 323 13.10 -16.00 19.85
N PRO A 324 14.35 -15.73 20.30
CA PRO A 324 15.05 -14.53 19.90
C PRO A 324 15.30 -14.51 18.38
N ALA A 325 15.42 -13.28 17.87
CA ALA A 325 15.82 -13.04 16.48
C ALA A 325 17.19 -13.65 16.19
N GLU A 326 17.43 -13.98 14.93
CA GLU A 326 18.73 -14.44 14.46
C GLU A 326 19.82 -13.43 14.86
N LYS A 327 20.82 -13.88 15.63
CA LYS A 327 22.01 -13.08 15.87
C LYS A 327 22.72 -12.94 14.53
N LYS A 328 22.75 -11.74 13.97
CA LYS A 328 23.62 -11.46 12.82
C LYS A 328 25.04 -11.86 13.23
N LYS A 329 25.66 -12.82 12.54
CA LYS A 329 27.11 -12.99 12.59
C LYS A 329 27.69 -11.67 12.11
N ILE A 330 28.34 -10.94 13.01
CA ILE A 330 29.22 -9.85 12.62
C ILE A 330 30.39 -10.58 11.95
N GLU A 331 30.40 -10.64 10.62
CA GLU A 331 31.63 -11.01 9.92
C GLU A 331 32.64 -9.90 10.23
N GLU A 332 33.61 -10.23 11.07
CA GLU A 332 34.84 -9.47 11.27
C GLU A 332 35.52 -9.27 9.91
N LYS A 333 35.21 -8.16 9.24
CA LYS A 333 36.01 -7.59 8.16
C LYS A 333 36.99 -6.55 8.73
N GLU A 334 37.69 -6.89 9.82
CA GLU A 334 38.80 -6.07 10.34
C GLU A 334 40.19 -6.72 10.24
N ASP A 335 40.33 -8.03 10.02
CA ASP A 335 41.65 -8.70 9.99
C ASP A 335 42.24 -9.03 8.61
N LYS A 336 41.94 -8.21 7.58
CA LYS A 336 42.69 -8.26 6.29
C LYS A 336 43.25 -6.92 5.81
N LYS A 337 43.42 -5.95 6.72
CA LYS A 337 44.16 -4.70 6.45
C LYS A 337 45.47 -4.55 7.24
N LYS A 338 45.90 -5.59 7.96
CA LYS A 338 47.23 -5.67 8.57
C LYS A 338 47.79 -7.07 8.34
N ASN A 339 48.47 -7.24 7.22
CA ASN A 339 49.69 -8.03 7.06
C ASN A 339 50.23 -7.82 5.64
#